data_AF-A0A5C4PRW7-F1
#
_entry.id   AF-A0A5C4PRW7-F1
#
_cell.length_a   1.000
_cell.length_b   1.000
_cell.length_c   1.000
_cell.angle_alpha   90.00
_cell.angle_beta   90.00
_cell.angle_gamma   90.00
#
_symmetry.space_group_name_H-M   'P 1'
#
loop_
_entity.id
_entity.type
_entity.pdbx_description
1 polymer ?
#
loop_
_entity_poly.entity_id
_entity_poly.type
_entity_poly.pdbx_seq_one_letter_code
_entity_poly.pdbx_strand_id
1 'polypeptide(L)'
;MKKALKIAGLSLALALSASLANAAENIAFINSAYLFQNHPDREAAGAKIDAELKAPAEKLQASEKAIVTKIEALQKEASKLRAADIQKREDEINKMREAYQKQAEELQAQNEELQYQERSKLLSSIQNATNEVAAKGNYSYVIDANAVVYAAAGKDITEEVLKAIKPAVAPAEAKK
;
A
#
# COMPACT_ATOMS: atom_id res chain seq x y z
N MET A 1 39.79 -60.70 -8.96
CA MET A 1 40.10 -59.42 -9.65
C MET A 1 38.92 -58.83 -10.43
N LYS A 2 38.11 -59.61 -11.17
CA LYS A 2 36.98 -59.07 -11.97
C LYS A 2 35.84 -58.39 -11.18
N LYS A 3 35.63 -58.74 -9.89
CA LYS A 3 34.60 -58.13 -9.02
C LYS A 3 35.05 -56.81 -8.37
N ALA A 4 36.33 -56.69 -8.02
CA ALA A 4 36.92 -55.46 -7.48
C ALA A 4 36.97 -54.33 -8.54
N LEU A 5 37.24 -54.69 -9.80
CA LEU A 5 37.22 -53.74 -10.91
C LEU A 5 35.81 -53.16 -11.17
N LYS A 6 34.75 -53.95 -10.95
CA LYS A 6 33.36 -53.51 -11.12
C LYS A 6 32.88 -52.58 -10.00
N ILE A 7 33.32 -52.82 -8.76
CA ILE A 7 32.97 -51.98 -7.61
C ILE A 7 33.69 -50.63 -7.69
N ALA A 8 34.97 -50.61 -8.08
CA ALA A 8 35.73 -49.38 -8.29
C ALA A 8 35.20 -48.53 -9.47
N GLY A 9 34.69 -49.18 -10.53
CA GLY A 9 34.04 -48.48 -11.64
C GLY A 9 32.69 -47.85 -11.26
N LEU A 10 31.91 -48.50 -10.39
CA LEU A 10 30.61 -47.99 -9.95
C LEU A 10 30.74 -46.80 -8.98
N SER A 11 31.75 -46.79 -8.10
CA SER A 11 32.02 -45.67 -7.20
C SER A 11 32.61 -44.46 -7.93
N LEU A 12 33.39 -44.66 -9.00
CA LEU A 12 33.88 -43.56 -9.84
C LEU A 12 32.75 -42.93 -10.68
N ALA A 13 31.78 -43.71 -11.15
CA ALA A 13 30.59 -43.21 -11.86
C ALA A 13 29.64 -42.40 -10.96
N LEU A 14 29.52 -42.75 -9.67
CA LEU A 14 28.77 -41.94 -8.70
C LEU A 14 29.51 -40.65 -8.29
N ALA A 15 30.85 -40.63 -8.34
CA ALA A 15 31.64 -39.44 -8.03
C ALA A 15 31.64 -38.40 -9.16
N LEU A 16 31.46 -38.82 -10.43
CA LEU A 16 31.36 -37.95 -11.60
C LEU A 16 29.96 -37.35 -11.83
N SER A 17 28.92 -37.85 -11.15
CA SER A 17 27.58 -37.23 -11.16
C SER A 17 27.41 -36.12 -10.12
N ALA A 18 28.42 -35.92 -9.25
CA ALA A 18 28.47 -34.81 -8.30
C ALA A 18 29.04 -33.50 -8.91
N SER A 19 29.35 -33.47 -10.22
CA SER A 19 29.83 -32.27 -10.88
C SER A 19 28.69 -31.27 -11.09
N LEU A 20 28.58 -30.35 -10.12
CA LEU A 20 28.23 -28.94 -10.33
C LEU A 20 26.86 -28.71 -11.01
N ALA A 21 25.79 -28.98 -10.29
CA ALA A 21 24.59 -28.17 -10.42
C ALA A 21 24.88 -26.78 -9.83
N ASN A 22 25.78 -26.02 -10.45
CA ASN A 22 25.87 -24.59 -10.22
C ASN A 22 24.69 -24.00 -11.01
N ALA A 23 23.49 -24.09 -10.44
CA ALA A 23 22.33 -23.41 -10.99
C ALA A 23 22.71 -21.94 -11.03
N ALA A 24 23.03 -21.42 -12.22
CA ALA A 24 23.22 -20.00 -12.41
C ALA A 24 21.95 -19.34 -11.86
N GLU A 25 22.08 -18.62 -10.75
CA GLU A 25 20.94 -18.01 -10.08
C GLU A 25 20.27 -17.09 -11.11
N ASN A 26 19.09 -17.47 -11.57
CA ASN A 26 18.32 -16.66 -12.50
C ASN A 26 17.70 -15.54 -11.68
N ILE A 27 18.46 -14.47 -11.49
CA ILE A 27 18.05 -13.27 -10.78
C ILE A 27 17.34 -12.35 -11.77
N ALA A 28 16.16 -11.88 -11.37
CA ALA A 28 15.47 -10.79 -12.04
C ALA A 28 15.42 -9.55 -11.13
N PHE A 29 15.23 -8.41 -11.77
CA PHE A 29 15.04 -7.13 -11.10
C PHE A 29 13.69 -6.54 -11.44
N ILE A 30 13.11 -5.84 -10.48
CA ILE A 30 11.94 -4.98 -10.69
C ILE A 30 12.21 -3.61 -10.13
N ASN A 31 11.60 -2.58 -10.71
CA ASN A 31 11.51 -1.28 -10.09
C ASN A 31 10.15 -1.14 -9.40
N SER A 32 10.09 -1.40 -8.10
CA SER A 32 8.85 -1.35 -7.33
C SER A 32 8.23 0.06 -7.31
N ALA A 33 9.06 1.09 -7.27
CA ALA A 33 8.62 2.49 -7.31
C ALA A 33 7.95 2.81 -8.64
N TYR A 34 8.51 2.35 -9.77
CA TYR A 34 7.90 2.49 -11.08
C TYR A 34 6.59 1.71 -11.18
N LEU A 35 6.55 0.47 -10.71
CA LEU A 35 5.34 -0.35 -10.71
C LEU A 35 4.21 0.27 -9.89
N PHE A 36 4.52 0.84 -8.73
CA PHE A 36 3.55 1.53 -7.89
C PHE A 36 3.07 2.86 -8.49
N GLN A 37 3.96 3.60 -9.16
CA GLN A 37 3.60 4.85 -9.83
C GLN A 37 2.71 4.62 -11.05
N ASN A 38 2.97 3.56 -11.82
CA ASN A 38 2.23 3.21 -13.03
C ASN A 38 1.13 2.17 -12.79
N HIS A 39 0.83 1.85 -11.52
CA HIS A 39 -0.17 0.84 -11.19
C HIS A 39 -1.54 1.26 -11.73
N PRO A 40 -2.27 0.37 -12.45
CA PRO A 40 -3.55 0.73 -13.08
C PRO A 40 -4.61 1.22 -12.09
N ASP A 41 -4.69 0.62 -10.90
CA ASP A 41 -5.65 1.02 -9.86
C ASP A 41 -5.21 2.21 -8.99
N ARG A 42 -4.06 2.86 -9.26
CA ARG A 42 -3.53 3.93 -8.40
C ARG A 42 -4.50 5.11 -8.28
N GLU A 43 -5.04 5.56 -9.41
CA GLU A 43 -5.99 6.68 -9.41
C GLU A 43 -7.30 6.29 -8.72
N ALA A 44 -7.79 5.08 -8.95
CA ALA A 44 -8.99 4.56 -8.31
C ALA A 44 -8.84 4.45 -6.79
N ALA A 45 -7.67 4.02 -6.31
CA ALA A 45 -7.33 4.00 -4.88
C ALA A 45 -7.39 5.40 -4.26
N GLY A 46 -6.81 6.41 -4.92
CA GLY A 46 -6.88 7.81 -4.46
C GLY A 46 -8.32 8.33 -4.42
N ALA A 47 -9.08 8.12 -5.51
CA ALA A 47 -10.48 8.55 -5.58
C ALA A 47 -11.35 7.89 -4.51
N LYS A 48 -11.06 6.64 -4.14
CA LYS A 48 -11.76 5.93 -3.08
C LYS A 48 -11.48 6.54 -1.71
N ILE A 49 -10.22 6.86 -1.39
CA ILE A 49 -9.85 7.56 -0.15
C ILE A 49 -10.59 8.90 -0.08
N ASP A 50 -10.55 9.70 -1.15
CA ASP A 50 -11.23 11.00 -1.20
C ASP A 50 -12.74 10.86 -0.98
N ALA A 51 -13.37 9.85 -1.61
CA ALA A 51 -14.80 9.60 -1.46
C ALA A 51 -15.17 9.21 -0.02
N GLU A 52 -14.38 8.36 0.63
CA GLU A 52 -14.64 7.91 2.00
C GLU A 52 -14.39 9.00 3.04
N LEU A 53 -13.44 9.91 2.80
CA LEU A 53 -13.10 11.01 3.70
C LEU A 53 -13.94 12.26 3.50
N LYS A 54 -14.63 12.41 2.36
CA LYS A 54 -15.43 13.59 2.05
C LYS A 54 -16.49 13.90 3.11
N ALA A 55 -17.36 12.93 3.42
CA ALA A 55 -18.44 13.15 4.39
C ALA A 55 -17.91 13.43 5.82
N PRO A 56 -16.92 12.69 6.34
CA PRO A 56 -16.25 13.04 7.59
C PRO A 56 -15.64 14.46 7.60
N ALA A 57 -14.97 14.87 6.52
CA ALA A 57 -14.38 16.20 6.41
C ALA A 57 -15.45 17.31 6.40
N GLU A 58 -16.55 17.12 5.65
CA GLU A 58 -17.68 18.04 5.64
C GLU A 58 -18.32 18.17 7.03
N LYS A 59 -18.45 17.06 7.76
CA LYS A 59 -18.98 17.07 9.14
C LYS A 59 -18.06 17.81 10.11
N LEU A 60 -16.75 17.64 9.97
CA LEU A 60 -15.77 18.35 10.79
C LEU A 60 -15.82 19.86 10.53
N GLN A 61 -15.88 20.26 9.25
CA GLN A 61 -16.04 21.67 8.85
C GLN A 61 -17.35 22.28 9.35
N ALA A 62 -18.45 21.53 9.30
CA ALA A 62 -19.74 21.99 9.84
C ALA A 62 -19.67 22.21 11.36
N SER A 63 -18.97 21.32 12.07
CA SER A 63 -18.77 21.42 13.53
C SER A 63 -17.92 22.64 13.89
N GLU A 64 -16.84 22.92 13.15
CA GLU A 64 -16.04 24.13 13.30
C GLU A 64 -16.88 25.40 13.13
N LYS A 65 -17.66 25.49 12.04
CA LYS A 65 -18.54 26.63 11.77
C LYS A 65 -19.57 26.82 12.89
N ALA A 66 -20.13 25.74 13.41
CA ALA A 66 -21.10 25.80 14.52
C ALA A 66 -20.47 26.33 15.82
N ILE A 67 -19.22 25.93 16.12
CA ILE A 67 -18.47 26.44 17.27
C ILE A 67 -18.21 27.94 17.11
N VAL A 68 -17.67 28.37 15.97
CA VAL A 68 -17.40 29.79 15.68
C VAL A 68 -18.67 30.63 15.80
N THR A 69 -19.78 30.18 15.19
CA THR A 69 -21.08 30.86 15.27
C THR A 69 -21.56 31.04 16.71
N LYS A 70 -21.41 30.00 17.56
CA LYS A 70 -21.81 30.08 18.97
C LYS A 70 -20.91 31.01 19.78
N ILE A 71 -19.61 31.03 19.52
CA ILE A 71 -18.66 31.95 20.16
C ILE A 71 -19.03 33.40 19.80
N GLU A 72 -19.24 33.70 18.52
CA GLU A 72 -19.64 35.05 18.09
C GLU A 72 -20.98 35.48 18.69
N ALA A 73 -21.96 34.58 18.73
CA ALA A 73 -23.26 34.87 19.32
C ALA A 73 -23.14 35.17 20.82
N LEU A 74 -22.36 34.37 21.56
CA LEU A 74 -22.11 34.61 22.98
C LEU A 74 -21.43 35.98 23.19
N GLN A 75 -20.40 36.32 22.40
CA GLN A 75 -19.71 37.62 22.50
C GLN A 75 -20.65 38.80 22.25
N LYS A 76 -21.54 38.70 21.26
CA LYS A 76 -22.51 39.76 20.92
C LYS A 76 -23.62 39.91 21.98
N GLU A 77 -24.04 38.80 22.58
CA GLU A 77 -25.16 38.76 23.51
C GLU A 77 -24.75 38.86 24.99
N ALA A 78 -23.45 38.70 25.32
CA ALA A 78 -22.95 38.61 26.70
C ALA A 78 -23.45 39.74 27.60
N SER A 79 -23.50 40.98 27.11
CA SER A 79 -23.98 42.15 27.87
C SER A 79 -25.47 42.10 28.24
N LYS A 80 -26.25 41.23 27.59
CA LYS A 80 -27.70 41.07 27.80
C LYS A 80 -28.05 39.78 28.54
N LEU A 81 -27.08 38.90 28.80
CA LEU A 81 -27.28 37.60 29.42
C LEU A 81 -26.97 37.64 30.92
N ARG A 82 -27.58 36.74 31.68
CA ARG A 82 -27.20 36.50 33.08
C ARG A 82 -25.94 35.65 33.14
N ALA A 83 -25.18 35.75 34.23
CA ALA A 83 -23.95 34.98 34.44
C ALA A 83 -24.15 33.47 34.27
N ALA A 84 -25.26 32.91 34.79
CA ALA A 84 -25.57 31.48 34.64
C ALA A 84 -25.82 31.05 33.18
N ASP A 85 -26.43 31.92 32.37
CA ASP A 85 -26.70 31.65 30.95
C ASP A 85 -25.40 31.73 30.12
N ILE A 86 -24.50 32.64 30.48
CA ILE A 86 -23.15 32.74 29.89
C ILE A 86 -22.38 31.45 30.16
N GLN A 87 -22.28 31.04 31.43
CA GLN A 87 -21.56 29.83 31.83
C GLN A 87 -22.10 28.59 31.11
N LYS A 88 -23.44 28.44 31.01
CA LYS A 88 -24.05 27.32 30.28
C LYS A 88 -23.65 27.27 28.81
N ARG A 89 -23.57 28.43 28.14
CA ARG A 89 -23.15 28.52 26.74
C ARG A 89 -21.65 28.26 26.58
N GLU A 90 -20.83 28.72 27.51
CA GLU A 90 -19.39 28.40 27.54
C GLU A 90 -19.16 26.90 27.68
N ASP A 91 -19.88 26.24 28.60
CA ASP A 91 -19.82 24.79 28.78
C ASP A 91 -20.26 24.02 27.53
N GLU A 92 -21.29 24.50 26.83
CA GLU A 92 -21.72 23.92 25.56
C GLU A 92 -20.64 24.06 24.47
N ILE A 93 -20.04 25.24 24.35
CA ILE A 93 -18.93 25.51 23.42
C ILE A 93 -17.74 24.62 23.76
N ASN A 94 -17.41 24.44 25.04
CA ASN A 94 -16.33 23.57 25.49
C ASN A 94 -16.56 22.11 25.07
N LYS A 95 -17.77 21.58 25.31
CA LYS A 95 -18.14 20.22 24.88
C LYS A 95 -18.07 20.06 23.36
N MET A 96 -18.50 21.08 22.62
CA MET A 96 -18.39 21.04 21.16
C MET A 96 -16.93 21.06 20.70
N ARG A 97 -16.05 21.82 21.35
CA ARG A 97 -14.61 21.83 21.07
C ARG A 97 -13.95 20.48 21.35
N GLU A 98 -14.28 19.86 22.47
CA GLU A 98 -13.80 18.51 22.81
C GLU A 98 -14.26 17.47 21.76
N ALA A 99 -15.55 17.52 21.39
CA ALA A 99 -16.08 16.64 20.36
C ALA A 99 -15.44 16.88 18.98
N TYR A 100 -15.18 18.14 18.63
CA TYR A 100 -14.47 18.52 17.40
C TYR A 100 -13.05 17.96 17.40
N GLN A 101 -12.30 18.13 18.48
CA GLN A 101 -10.93 17.62 18.59
C GLN A 101 -10.89 16.10 18.42
N LYS A 102 -11.81 15.39 19.10
CA LYS A 102 -11.93 13.93 18.95
C LYS A 102 -12.25 13.52 17.50
N GLN A 103 -13.19 14.22 16.84
CA GLN A 103 -13.52 13.93 15.44
C GLN A 103 -12.35 14.21 14.49
N ALA A 104 -11.54 15.24 14.76
CA ALA A 104 -10.36 15.54 13.98
C ALA A 104 -9.30 14.43 14.11
N GLU A 105 -9.07 13.95 15.33
CA GLU A 105 -8.16 12.81 15.60
C GLU A 105 -8.65 11.52 14.93
N GLU A 106 -9.96 11.21 15.04
CA GLU A 106 -10.58 10.06 14.37
C GLU A 106 -10.45 10.15 12.84
N LEU A 107 -10.67 11.34 12.26
CA LEU A 107 -10.53 11.56 10.82
C LEU A 107 -9.08 11.37 10.35
N GLN A 108 -8.11 11.86 11.13
CA GLN A 108 -6.70 11.65 10.82
C GLN A 108 -6.34 10.16 10.85
N ALA A 109 -6.73 9.45 11.90
CA ALA A 109 -6.48 8.01 12.02
C ALA A 109 -7.16 7.22 10.90
N GLN A 110 -8.40 7.58 10.53
CA GLN A 110 -9.11 6.96 9.42
C GLN A 110 -8.39 7.19 8.09
N ASN A 111 -7.90 8.40 7.83
CA ASN A 111 -7.13 8.71 6.62
C ASN A 111 -5.85 7.88 6.55
N GLU A 112 -5.08 7.79 7.65
CA GLU A 112 -3.86 6.98 7.72
C GLU A 112 -4.13 5.50 7.47
N GLU A 113 -5.20 4.96 8.06
CA GLU A 113 -5.62 3.56 7.87
C GLU A 113 -6.04 3.30 6.42
N LEU A 114 -6.86 4.17 5.81
CA LEU A 114 -7.28 4.03 4.41
C LEU A 114 -6.08 4.12 3.45
N GLN A 115 -5.16 5.05 3.68
CA GLN A 115 -3.92 5.16 2.91
C GLN A 115 -3.11 3.87 2.99
N TYR A 116 -2.96 3.31 4.19
CA TYR A 116 -2.25 2.05 4.40
C TYR A 116 -2.94 0.89 3.68
N GLN A 117 -4.26 0.74 3.85
CA GLN A 117 -5.03 -0.35 3.25
C GLN A 117 -4.98 -0.31 1.72
N GLU A 118 -5.24 0.85 1.11
CA GLU A 118 -5.24 0.97 -0.35
C GLU A 118 -3.83 0.82 -0.92
N ARG A 119 -2.81 1.39 -0.27
CA ARG A 119 -1.41 1.15 -0.65
C ARG A 119 -1.02 -0.33 -0.55
N SER A 120 -1.43 -1.00 0.52
CA SER A 120 -1.16 -2.42 0.74
C SER A 120 -1.77 -3.30 -0.35
N LYS A 121 -2.99 -2.98 -0.81
CA LYS A 121 -3.64 -3.67 -1.93
C LYS A 121 -2.84 -3.54 -3.23
N LEU A 122 -2.39 -2.32 -3.56
CA LEU A 122 -1.56 -2.08 -4.74
C LEU A 122 -0.24 -2.88 -4.67
N LEU A 123 0.43 -2.84 -3.51
CA LEU A 123 1.67 -3.60 -3.30
C LEU A 123 1.46 -5.12 -3.39
N SER A 124 0.35 -5.63 -2.84
CA SER A 124 -0.01 -7.04 -2.94
C SER A 124 -0.28 -7.46 -4.39
N SER A 125 -0.96 -6.61 -5.18
CA SER A 125 -1.18 -6.85 -6.61
C SER A 125 0.12 -6.91 -7.40
N ILE A 126 1.04 -5.98 -7.12
CA ILE A 126 2.40 -5.99 -7.68
C ILE A 126 3.13 -7.28 -7.31
N GLN A 127 3.10 -7.67 -6.04
CA GLN A 127 3.77 -8.90 -5.58
C GLN A 127 3.19 -10.14 -6.26
N ASN A 128 1.87 -10.22 -6.42
CA ASN A 128 1.22 -11.33 -7.11
C ASN A 128 1.61 -11.40 -8.59
N ALA A 129 1.62 -10.26 -9.29
CA ALA A 129 2.06 -10.17 -10.68
C ALA A 129 3.55 -10.53 -10.82
N THR A 130 4.40 -10.04 -9.91
CA THR A 130 5.82 -10.41 -9.84
C THR A 130 5.99 -11.91 -9.67
N ASN A 131 5.26 -12.54 -8.76
CA ASN A 131 5.33 -13.99 -8.53
C ASN A 131 4.91 -14.78 -9.78
N GLU A 132 3.86 -14.33 -10.50
CA GLU A 132 3.41 -14.97 -11.74
C GLU A 132 4.47 -14.89 -12.84
N VAL A 133 5.06 -13.71 -13.06
CA VAL A 133 6.15 -13.52 -14.04
C VAL A 133 7.41 -14.28 -13.62
N ALA A 134 7.74 -14.25 -12.33
CA ALA A 134 8.89 -14.94 -11.76
C ALA A 134 8.83 -16.46 -12.02
N ALA A 135 7.67 -17.05 -11.74
CA ALA A 135 7.42 -18.48 -11.95
C ALA A 135 7.50 -18.85 -13.44
N LYS A 136 6.88 -18.06 -14.33
CA LYS A 136 6.94 -18.29 -15.79
C LYS A 136 8.36 -18.20 -16.35
N GLY A 137 9.17 -17.30 -15.80
CA GLY A 137 10.57 -17.11 -16.21
C GLY A 137 11.57 -18.02 -15.51
N ASN A 138 11.13 -18.88 -14.57
CA ASN A 138 11.99 -19.72 -13.74
C ASN A 138 13.09 -18.93 -13.01
N TYR A 139 12.74 -17.73 -12.51
CA TYR A 139 13.68 -16.92 -11.72
C TYR A 139 13.73 -17.43 -10.28
N SER A 140 14.94 -17.52 -9.73
CA SER A 140 15.18 -17.96 -8.36
C SER A 140 15.05 -16.80 -7.37
N TYR A 141 15.34 -15.57 -7.82
CA TYR A 141 15.19 -14.35 -7.02
C TYR A 141 14.63 -13.23 -7.89
N VAL A 142 13.75 -12.43 -7.31
CA VAL A 142 13.38 -11.11 -7.86
C VAL A 142 13.74 -10.06 -6.83
N ILE A 143 14.60 -9.14 -7.21
CA ILE A 143 15.14 -8.10 -6.31
C ILE A 143 14.65 -6.74 -6.77
N ASP A 144 14.30 -5.88 -5.82
CA ASP A 144 14.04 -4.48 -6.14
C ASP A 144 15.34 -3.78 -6.56
N ALA A 145 15.35 -3.23 -7.77
CA ALA A 145 16.50 -2.52 -8.33
C ALA A 145 16.92 -1.33 -7.45
N ASN A 146 16.00 -0.72 -6.69
CA ASN A 146 16.33 0.39 -5.78
C ASN A 146 17.17 -0.04 -4.58
N ALA A 147 17.23 -1.34 -4.26
CA ALA A 147 18.05 -1.88 -3.18
C ALA A 147 19.45 -2.34 -3.63
N VAL A 148 19.76 -2.23 -4.92
CA VAL A 148 20.97 -2.81 -5.53
C VAL A 148 21.92 -1.70 -5.97
N VAL A 149 23.13 -1.66 -5.40
CA VAL A 149 24.18 -0.70 -5.81
C VAL A 149 24.82 -1.11 -7.13
N TYR A 150 25.04 -2.41 -7.35
CA TYR A 150 25.57 -2.98 -8.58
C TYR A 150 25.20 -4.46 -8.68
N ALA A 151 24.82 -4.90 -9.88
CA ALA A 151 24.67 -6.30 -10.22
C ALA A 151 25.40 -6.59 -11.53
N ALA A 152 26.20 -7.67 -11.54
CA ALA A 152 26.93 -8.09 -12.74
C ALA A 152 26.01 -8.69 -13.81
N ALA A 153 24.87 -9.24 -13.41
CA ALA A 153 23.88 -9.86 -14.28
C ALA A 153 22.50 -9.86 -13.63
N GLY A 154 21.47 -10.01 -14.46
CA GLY A 154 20.08 -10.21 -14.09
C GLY A 154 19.15 -9.44 -15.01
N LYS A 155 17.94 -9.97 -15.21
CA LYS A 155 16.99 -9.43 -16.18
C LYS A 155 16.03 -8.47 -15.51
N ASP A 156 15.88 -7.27 -16.06
CA ASP A 156 14.78 -6.39 -15.68
C ASP A 156 13.46 -6.95 -16.23
N ILE A 157 12.52 -7.25 -15.34
CA ILE A 157 11.18 -7.74 -15.67
C ILE A 157 10.10 -6.71 -15.32
N THR A 158 10.46 -5.47 -14.99
CA THR A 158 9.52 -4.40 -14.55
C THR A 158 8.36 -4.25 -15.52
N GLU A 159 8.62 -4.13 -16.82
CA GLU A 159 7.58 -3.98 -17.84
C GLU A 159 6.69 -5.23 -17.99
N GLU A 160 7.28 -6.43 -17.82
CA GLU A 160 6.56 -7.70 -17.88
C GLU A 160 5.60 -7.82 -16.69
N VAL A 161 6.06 -7.41 -15.50
CA VAL A 161 5.26 -7.37 -14.28
C VAL A 161 4.16 -6.33 -14.39
N LEU A 162 4.45 -5.12 -14.88
CA LEU A 162 3.45 -4.06 -15.04
C LEU A 162 2.27 -4.54 -15.90
N LYS A 163 2.56 -5.24 -17.00
CA LYS A 163 1.54 -5.82 -17.89
C LYS A 163 0.78 -6.99 -17.26
N ALA A 164 1.38 -7.69 -16.30
CA ALA A 164 0.76 -8.81 -15.59
C ALA A 164 -0.10 -8.36 -14.39
N ILE A 165 0.01 -7.11 -13.94
CA ILE A 165 -0.84 -6.55 -12.88
C ILE A 165 -2.28 -6.55 -13.39
N LYS A 166 -3.13 -7.32 -12.70
CA LYS A 166 -4.57 -7.34 -12.96
C LYS A 166 -5.21 -6.18 -12.21
N PRO A 167 -5.92 -5.28 -12.88
CA PRO A 167 -6.67 -4.25 -12.18
C PRO A 167 -7.79 -4.90 -11.36
N ALA A 168 -8.03 -4.39 -10.15
CA ALA A 168 -9.12 -4.83 -9.28
C ALA A 168 -10.49 -4.51 -9.90
N VAL A 169 -10.55 -3.52 -10.78
CA VAL A 169 -11.67 -3.26 -11.66
C VAL A 169 -11.24 -3.69 -13.07
N ALA A 170 -11.66 -4.89 -13.49
CA ALA A 170 -11.53 -5.25 -14.90
C ALA A 170 -12.14 -4.11 -15.73
N PRO A 171 -11.46 -3.58 -16.77
CA PRO A 171 -12.11 -2.64 -17.67
C PRO A 171 -13.35 -3.37 -18.17
N ALA A 172 -14.53 -2.80 -17.89
CA ALA A 172 -15.80 -3.36 -18.33
C ALA A 172 -15.62 -3.72 -19.79
N GLU A 173 -15.64 -5.03 -20.08
CA GLU A 173 -15.34 -5.57 -21.39
C GLU A 173 -16.08 -4.72 -22.41
N ALA A 174 -15.32 -4.00 -23.23
CA ALA A 174 -15.87 -3.25 -24.34
C ALA A 174 -16.44 -4.30 -25.30
N LYS A 175 -17.71 -4.66 -25.09
CA LYS A 175 -18.50 -5.48 -26.00
C LYS A 175 -18.47 -4.80 -27.37
N LYS A 176 -17.67 -5.32 -28.29
CA LYS A 176 -17.91 -5.28 -29.73
C LYS A 176 -17.40 -6.54 -30.38
#